data_AF-A0A7J7F510-F1
#
_entry.id   AF-A0A7J7F510-F1
#
_cell.length_a   1.000
_cell.length_b   1.000
_cell.length_c   1.000
_cell.angle_alpha   90.00
_cell.angle_beta   90.00
_cell.angle_gamma   90.00
#
_symmetry.space_group_name_H-M   'P 1'
#
loop_
_entity.id
_entity.type
_entity.pdbx_description
1 polymer ?
#
loop_
_entity_poly.entity_id
_entity_poly.type
_entity_poly.pdbx_seq_one_letter_code
_entity_poly.pdbx_strand_id
1 'polypeptide(L)'
;MFFPGTQITGPPGCGKTQFCIMMSVLATIPVDVGGLGGAVVYIDTESAFSAERLVEIAESRFPRYFNNEDKLLLTSSKVHLYRELSCDEVLQRIESLEEEIISKGVKLVIIDSIASVDYTLS
;
A
#
# COMPACT_ATOMS: atom_id res chain seq x y z
N MET A 1 16.20 -14.41 6.44
CA MET A 1 16.70 -13.36 5.53
C MET A 1 16.11 -12.05 6.03
N PHE A 2 16.94 -11.11 6.52
CA PHE A 2 16.45 -9.80 6.94
C PHE A 2 16.19 -8.97 5.68
N PHE A 3 14.93 -8.71 5.35
CA PHE A 3 14.60 -7.66 4.39
C PHE A 3 14.68 -6.32 5.15
N PRO A 4 15.55 -5.38 4.78
CA PRO A 4 15.55 -4.06 5.41
C PRO A 4 14.22 -3.36 5.08
N GLY A 5 13.32 -3.33 6.05
CA GLY A 5 12.05 -2.60 5.97
C GLY A 5 12.24 -1.11 6.30
N THR A 6 11.34 -0.27 5.80
CA THR A 6 11.26 1.14 6.21
C THR A 6 10.07 1.32 7.14
N GLN A 7 10.28 1.88 8.33
CA GLN A 7 9.23 2.15 9.30
C GLN A 7 8.90 3.66 9.33
N ILE A 8 7.61 3.97 9.33
CA ILE A 8 7.10 5.34 9.43
C ILE A 8 6.29 5.45 10.71
N THR A 9 6.75 6.30 11.65
CA THR A 9 6.11 6.48 12.96
C THR A 9 5.74 7.95 13.20
N GLY A 10 4.71 8.16 14.01
CA GLY A 10 4.19 9.47 14.35
C GLY A 10 2.76 9.41 14.92
N PRO A 11 2.26 10.48 15.54
CA PRO A 11 0.94 10.49 16.17
C PRO A 11 -0.21 10.30 15.17
N PRO A 12 -1.42 9.93 15.63
CA PRO A 12 -2.62 9.93 14.78
C PRO A 12 -2.79 11.28 14.05
N GLY A 13 -3.20 11.24 12.79
CA GLY A 13 -3.39 12.44 11.98
C GLY A 13 -2.11 13.09 11.41
N CYS A 14 -0.90 12.58 11.70
CA CYS A 14 0.34 13.14 11.13
C CYS A 14 0.60 12.79 9.65
N GLY A 15 -0.33 12.10 8.99
CA GLY A 15 -0.28 11.82 7.55
C GLY A 15 0.34 10.47 7.15
N LYS A 16 0.50 9.50 8.06
CA LYS A 16 1.08 8.17 7.74
C LYS A 16 0.29 7.42 6.65
N THR A 17 -1.01 7.22 6.86
CA THR A 17 -1.90 6.60 5.87
C THR A 17 -1.88 7.34 4.53
N GLN A 18 -1.84 8.68 4.56
CA GLN A 18 -1.75 9.50 3.34
C GLN A 18 -0.45 9.27 2.58
N PHE A 19 0.66 9.11 3.31
CA PHE A 19 1.95 8.73 2.73
C PHE A 19 1.88 7.33 2.11
N CYS A 20 1.32 6.34 2.82
CA CYS A 20 1.14 4.97 2.33
C CYS A 20 0.30 4.92 1.05
N ILE A 21 -0.81 5.67 1.00
CA ILE A 21 -1.66 5.79 -0.19
C ILE A 21 -0.89 6.43 -1.36
N MET A 22 -0.12 7.51 -1.11
CA MET A 22 0.72 8.13 -2.15
C MET A 22 1.78 7.16 -2.69
N MET A 23 2.44 6.39 -1.81
CA MET A 23 3.40 5.38 -2.24
C MET A 23 2.73 4.26 -3.06
N SER A 24 1.48 3.94 -2.76
CA SER A 24 0.69 2.98 -3.55
C SER A 24 0.45 3.51 -4.98
N VAL A 25 0.14 4.80 -5.14
CA VAL A 25 0.04 5.43 -6.46
C VAL A 25 1.38 5.36 -7.20
N LEU A 26 2.48 5.73 -6.55
CA LEU A 26 3.82 5.69 -7.18
C LEU A 26 4.24 4.28 -7.60
N ALA A 27 3.96 3.27 -6.78
CA ALA A 27 4.30 1.89 -7.11
C ALA A 27 3.52 1.35 -8.33
N THR A 28 2.29 1.83 -8.53
CA THR A 28 1.38 1.31 -9.58
C THR A 28 1.52 2.00 -10.93
N ILE A 29 1.85 3.29 -10.96
CA ILE A 29 2.01 4.01 -12.22
C ILE A 29 3.25 3.53 -13.00
N PRO A 30 3.25 3.65 -14.35
CA PRO A 30 4.35 3.20 -15.20
C PRO A 30 5.70 3.85 -14.88
N VAL A 31 6.79 3.13 -15.24
CA VAL A 31 8.18 3.57 -14.99
C VAL A 31 8.52 4.85 -15.74
N ASP A 32 8.02 5.02 -16.97
CA ASP A 32 8.20 6.22 -17.79
C ASP A 32 7.46 7.45 -17.24
N VAL A 33 6.54 7.25 -16.28
CA VAL A 33 5.84 8.31 -15.53
C VAL A 33 6.44 8.48 -14.12
N GLY A 34 7.54 7.78 -13.82
CA GLY A 34 8.27 7.88 -12.55
C GLY A 34 7.82 6.91 -11.46
N GLY A 35 7.03 5.89 -11.80
CA GLY A 35 6.62 4.84 -10.87
C GLY A 35 7.41 3.54 -11.00
N LEU A 36 6.85 2.46 -10.45
CA LEU A 36 7.44 1.11 -10.51
C LEU A 36 6.71 0.16 -11.47
N GLY A 37 5.55 0.57 -11.99
CA GLY A 37 4.71 -0.20 -12.91
C GLY A 37 4.09 -1.48 -12.33
N GLY A 38 4.30 -1.77 -11.05
CA GLY A 38 3.92 -3.04 -10.41
C GLY A 38 2.64 -2.96 -9.58
N ALA A 39 2.35 -4.05 -8.87
CA ALA A 39 1.24 -4.10 -7.93
C ALA A 39 1.66 -3.69 -6.51
N VAL A 40 0.66 -3.38 -5.69
CA VAL A 40 0.79 -3.06 -4.26
C VAL A 40 -0.04 -4.05 -3.47
N VAL A 41 0.52 -4.57 -2.40
CA VAL A 41 -0.27 -5.20 -1.33
C VAL A 41 -0.39 -4.19 -0.20
N TYR A 42 -1.61 -3.89 0.21
CA TYR A 42 -1.92 -2.99 1.32
C TYR A 42 -2.67 -3.78 2.39
N ILE A 43 -2.04 -4.01 3.53
CA ILE A 43 -2.64 -4.64 4.71
C ILE A 43 -3.07 -3.52 5.64
N ASP A 44 -4.37 -3.28 5.71
CA ASP A 44 -5.01 -2.24 6.51
C ASP A 44 -5.56 -2.84 7.81
N THR A 45 -4.96 -2.49 8.93
CA THR A 45 -5.33 -3.03 10.25
C THR A 45 -6.26 -2.11 11.03
N GLU A 46 -6.39 -0.85 10.59
CA GLU A 46 -7.21 0.17 11.25
C GLU A 46 -8.45 0.56 10.41
N SER A 47 -8.65 -0.07 9.26
CA SER A 47 -9.68 0.32 8.27
C SER A 47 -9.55 1.79 7.84
N ALA A 48 -8.32 2.29 7.76
CA ALA A 48 -8.00 3.68 7.46
C ALA A 48 -7.84 3.94 5.95
N PHE A 49 -7.66 2.90 5.14
CA PHE A 49 -7.54 3.04 3.70
C PHE A 49 -8.86 3.46 3.04
N SER A 50 -8.80 4.44 2.13
CA SER A 50 -9.92 4.86 1.28
C SER A 50 -9.51 4.81 -0.19
N ALA A 51 -10.31 4.12 -1.00
CA ALA A 51 -10.13 4.05 -2.44
C ALA A 51 -10.41 5.39 -3.11
N GLU A 52 -11.40 6.14 -2.61
CA GLU A 52 -11.67 7.52 -3.02
C GLU A 52 -10.42 8.37 -2.82
N ARG A 53 -9.75 8.23 -1.66
CA ARG A 53 -8.55 8.98 -1.37
C ARG A 53 -7.36 8.60 -2.26
N LEU A 54 -7.22 7.34 -2.63
CA LEU A 54 -6.24 6.88 -3.62
C LEU A 54 -6.46 7.60 -4.96
N VAL A 55 -7.70 7.62 -5.45
CA VAL A 55 -8.08 8.28 -6.71
C VAL A 55 -7.82 9.79 -6.63
N GLU A 56 -8.26 10.46 -5.56
CA GLU A 56 -8.01 11.89 -5.35
C GLU A 56 -6.52 12.23 -5.39
N ILE A 57 -5.68 11.44 -4.70
CA ILE A 57 -4.22 11.65 -4.70
C ILE A 57 -3.65 11.42 -6.10
N ALA A 58 -4.08 10.35 -6.78
CA ALA A 58 -3.63 10.02 -8.12
C ALA A 58 -3.88 11.17 -9.10
N GLU A 59 -5.12 11.64 -9.19
CA GLU A 59 -5.51 12.75 -10.07
C GLU A 59 -4.81 14.05 -9.69
N SER A 60 -4.73 14.36 -8.39
CA SER A 60 -4.09 15.60 -7.90
C SER A 60 -2.59 15.64 -8.21
N ARG A 61 -1.88 14.52 -8.05
CA ARG A 61 -0.41 14.47 -8.18
C ARG A 61 0.05 14.18 -9.60
N PHE A 62 -0.75 13.48 -10.40
CA PHE A 62 -0.42 13.12 -11.78
C PHE A 62 -1.55 13.47 -12.76
N PRO A 63 -2.03 14.72 -12.82
CA PRO A 63 -3.21 15.10 -13.60
C PRO A 63 -3.03 14.91 -15.12
N ARG A 64 -1.80 14.96 -15.61
CA ARG A 64 -1.50 14.69 -17.03
C ARG A 64 -1.57 13.20 -17.37
N TYR A 65 -1.22 12.34 -16.41
CA TYR A 65 -1.27 10.90 -16.60
C TYR A 65 -2.69 10.39 -16.39
N PHE A 66 -3.32 10.69 -15.25
CA PHE A 66 -4.71 10.34 -14.95
C PHE A 66 -5.67 11.34 -15.60
N ASN A 67 -5.75 11.25 -16.92
CA ASN A 67 -6.62 12.09 -17.75
C ASN A 67 -7.85 11.33 -18.28
N ASN A 68 -8.04 10.09 -17.84
CA ASN A 68 -9.19 9.24 -18.14
C ASN A 68 -9.43 8.21 -17.03
N GLU A 69 -10.64 7.67 -16.98
CA GLU A 69 -11.07 6.71 -15.96
C GLU A 69 -10.38 5.35 -16.10
N ASP A 70 -10.03 4.92 -17.31
CA ASP A 70 -9.38 3.62 -17.54
C ASP A 70 -8.04 3.51 -16.79
N LYS A 71 -7.25 4.59 -16.76
CA LYS A 71 -5.98 4.63 -16.03
C LYS A 71 -6.18 4.61 -14.52
N LEU A 72 -7.23 5.28 -14.03
CA LEU A 72 -7.58 5.25 -12.61
C LEU A 72 -8.01 3.84 -12.20
N LEU A 73 -8.87 3.21 -12.99
CA LEU A 73 -9.32 1.84 -12.76
C LEU A 73 -8.13 0.86 -12.79
N LEU A 74 -7.23 1.01 -13.76
CA LEU A 74 -6.03 0.19 -13.85
C LEU A 74 -5.13 0.38 -12.62
N THR A 75 -4.88 1.60 -12.18
CA THR A 75 -4.09 1.88 -10.97
C THR A 75 -4.76 1.30 -9.71
N SER A 76 -6.05 1.53 -9.51
CA SER A 76 -6.80 1.00 -8.37
C SER A 76 -6.83 -0.53 -8.36
N SER A 77 -6.94 -1.17 -9.53
CA SER A 77 -6.94 -2.64 -9.67
C SER A 77 -5.61 -3.29 -9.27
N LYS A 78 -4.50 -2.53 -9.32
CA LYS A 78 -3.17 -2.97 -8.91
C LYS A 78 -2.91 -2.81 -7.41
N VAL A 79 -3.85 -2.22 -6.65
CA VAL A 79 -3.76 -2.12 -5.19
C VAL A 79 -4.62 -3.23 -4.57
N HIS A 80 -3.97 -4.26 -4.05
CA HIS A 80 -4.61 -5.38 -3.37
C HIS A 80 -4.76 -5.06 -1.88
N LEU A 81 -5.96 -4.65 -1.49
CA LEU A 81 -6.31 -4.30 -0.12
C LEU A 81 -6.74 -5.55 0.67
N TYR A 82 -6.11 -5.79 1.80
CA TYR A 82 -6.51 -6.76 2.81
C TYR A 82 -6.82 -6.04 4.12
N ARG A 83 -7.95 -6.35 4.73
CA ARG A 83 -8.32 -5.80 6.03
C ARG A 83 -8.18 -6.90 7.07
N GLU A 84 -7.10 -6.83 7.84
CA GLU A 84 -6.73 -7.82 8.84
C GLU A 84 -6.69 -7.11 10.19
N LEU A 85 -7.63 -7.40 11.09
CA LEU A 85 -7.87 -6.61 12.31
C LEU A 85 -7.14 -7.17 13.54
N SER A 86 -6.50 -8.33 13.40
CA SER A 86 -5.75 -9.01 14.45
C SER A 86 -4.31 -9.33 14.03
N CYS A 87 -3.44 -9.54 15.02
CA CYS A 87 -2.05 -9.91 14.77
C CYS A 87 -1.95 -11.27 14.06
N ASP A 88 -2.80 -12.24 14.42
CA ASP A 88 -2.78 -13.58 13.82
C ASP A 88 -3.18 -13.54 12.34
N GLU A 89 -4.19 -12.74 11.98
CA GLU A 89 -4.58 -12.54 10.58
C GLU A 89 -3.46 -11.87 9.76
N VAL A 90 -2.79 -10.86 10.33
CA VAL A 90 -1.63 -10.22 9.69
C VAL A 90 -0.48 -11.21 9.48
N LEU A 91 -0.16 -12.03 10.48
CA LEU A 91 0.89 -13.05 10.37
C LEU A 91 0.56 -14.09 9.29
N GLN A 92 -0.66 -14.62 9.28
CA GLN A 92 -1.12 -15.56 8.24
C GLN A 92 -1.08 -14.93 6.83
N ARG A 93 -1.41 -13.65 6.72
CA ARG A 93 -1.30 -12.90 5.47
C ARG A 93 0.15 -12.80 5.00
N ILE A 94 1.08 -12.48 5.90
CA ILE A 94 2.50 -12.38 5.59
C ILE A 94 3.05 -13.74 5.15
N GLU A 95 2.68 -14.82 5.83
CA GLU A 95 3.12 -16.18 5.49
C GLU A 95 2.66 -16.64 4.10
N SER A 96 1.48 -16.21 3.66
CA SER A 96 0.93 -16.53 2.34
C SER A 96 1.37 -15.56 1.23
N LEU A 97 2.13 -14.50 1.57
CA LEU A 97 2.38 -13.38 0.65
C LEU A 97 3.40 -13.68 -0.44
N GLU A 98 4.31 -14.63 -0.24
CA GLU A 98 5.43 -14.88 -1.16
C GLU A 98 4.95 -15.24 -2.58
N GLU A 99 4.01 -16.18 -2.69
CA GLU A 99 3.44 -16.59 -3.99
C GLU A 99 2.68 -15.45 -4.66
N GLU A 100 2.00 -14.63 -3.86
CA GLU A 100 1.23 -13.49 -4.35
C GLU A 100 2.13 -12.39 -4.90
N ILE A 101 3.25 -12.10 -4.21
CA ILE A 101 4.23 -11.10 -4.63
C ILE A 101 4.75 -11.42 -6.04
N ILE A 102 5.06 -12.70 -6.28
CA ILE A 102 5.60 -13.15 -7.56
C ILE A 102 4.52 -13.12 -8.64
N SER A 103 3.36 -13.75 -8.38
CA SER A 103 2.31 -13.92 -9.38
C SER A 103 1.66 -12.60 -9.80
N LYS A 104 1.53 -11.63 -8.89
CA LYS A 104 0.93 -10.32 -9.16
C LYS A 104 1.95 -9.25 -9.55
N GLY A 105 3.25 -9.57 -9.53
CA GLY A 105 4.31 -8.61 -9.83
C GLY A 105 4.34 -7.44 -8.83
N VAL A 106 4.19 -7.74 -7.54
CA VAL A 106 4.16 -6.75 -6.46
C VAL A 106 5.51 -6.06 -6.35
N LYS A 107 5.49 -4.73 -6.18
CA LYS A 107 6.68 -3.89 -5.99
C LYS A 107 6.69 -3.15 -4.66
N LEU A 108 5.57 -3.16 -3.94
CA LEU A 108 5.42 -2.53 -2.64
C LEU A 108 4.44 -3.33 -1.78
N VAL A 109 4.85 -3.64 -0.56
CA VAL A 109 3.98 -4.20 0.49
C VAL A 109 3.89 -3.15 1.59
N ILE A 110 2.68 -2.82 2.02
CA ILE A 110 2.38 -1.87 3.08
C ILE A 110 1.60 -2.59 4.17
N ILE A 111 1.97 -2.34 5.43
CA ILE A 111 1.18 -2.72 6.61
C ILE A 111 0.87 -1.42 7.36
N ASP A 112 -0.39 -0.98 7.35
CA ASP A 112 -0.87 0.26 7.98
C ASP A 112 -2.02 -0.09 8.94
N SER A 113 -1.81 -0.21 10.25
CA SER A 113 -0.60 0.02 11.03
C SER A 113 -0.07 -1.26 11.71
N ILE A 114 1.20 -1.22 12.13
CA ILE A 114 1.77 -2.18 13.07
C ILE A 114 1.72 -1.52 14.45
N ALA A 115 0.54 -1.31 15.01
CA ALA A 115 0.42 -0.70 16.34
C ALA A 115 0.81 -1.65 17.50
N SER A 116 0.94 -2.97 17.25
CA SER A 116 1.03 -3.98 18.32
C SER A 116 2.33 -4.78 18.41
N VAL A 117 3.18 -4.81 17.39
CA VAL A 117 4.34 -5.74 17.38
C VAL A 117 5.52 -5.25 18.24
N ASP A 118 5.55 -3.97 18.62
CA ASP A 118 6.64 -3.40 19.43
C ASP A 118 6.51 -3.66 20.95
N TYR A 119 5.33 -4.08 21.45
CA TYR A 119 5.13 -4.33 22.89
C TYR A 119 5.45 -5.76 23.34
N THR A 120 5.77 -6.68 22.41
CA THR A 120 6.05 -8.09 22.73
C THR A 120 7.53 -8.45 22.58
N LEU A 121 8.39 -7.49 22.19
CA LEU A 121 9.84 -7.68 22.05
C LEU A 121 10.68 -6.78 22.98
N SER A 122 10.06 -6.15 23.99
CA SER A 122 10.75 -5.45 25.08
C SER A 122 10.76 -6.27 26.37
#